data_AF-A0A4Y9XQY5-F1
#
_entry.id   AF-A0A4Y9XQY5-F1
#
_cell.length_a   1.000
_cell.length_b   1.000
_cell.length_c   1.000
_cell.angle_alpha   90.00
_cell.angle_beta   90.00
_cell.angle_gamma   90.00
#
_symmetry.space_group_name_H-M   'P 1'
#
loop_
_entity.id
_entity.type
_entity.pdbx_description
1 polymer ?
#
loop_
_entity_poly.entity_id
_entity_poly.type
_entity_poly.pdbx_seq_one_letter_code
_entity_poly.pdbx_strand_id
1 'polypeptide(L)' 'MPTSTVPYEILFDFVNDTAEPTTIRVLRQDNGTRTGAAMLLHGGENLSLVLTAGTPYKYALVQGGTEAILS' A
#
# COMPACT_ATOMS: atom_id res chain seq x y z
N MET A 1 -6.46 -18.13 22.40
CA MET A 1 -6.04 -18.83 21.16
C MET A 1 -4.53 -18.76 21.09
N PRO A 2 -3.81 -19.83 20.72
CA PRO A 2 -2.38 -19.73 20.45
C PRO A 2 -2.18 -18.95 19.15
N THR A 3 -1.39 -17.89 19.19
CA THR A 3 -1.00 -17.11 18.02
C THR A 3 -0.01 -17.95 17.21
N SER A 4 -0.31 -18.21 15.93
CA SER A 4 0.62 -18.89 15.04
C SER A 4 1.91 -18.05 14.89
N THR A 5 3.07 -18.64 15.19
CA THR A 5 4.38 -17.99 15.09
C THR A 5 5.07 -18.23 13.74
N VAL A 6 4.40 -18.93 12.82
CA VAL A 6 4.94 -19.20 11.49
C VAL A 6 4.83 -17.92 10.65
N PRO A 7 5.95 -17.40 10.10
CA PRO A 7 5.90 -16.29 9.16
C PRO A 7 5.06 -16.69 7.95
N TYR A 8 4.08 -15.86 7.59
CA TYR A 8 3.31 -16.02 6.37
C TYR A 8 3.25 -14.70 5.61
N GLU A 9 3.07 -14.80 4.30
CA GLU A 9 2.86 -13.64 3.44
C GLU A 9 1.37 -13.33 3.37
N ILE A 10 1.03 -12.05 3.47
CA ILE A 10 -0.31 -11.54 3.26
C ILE A 10 -0.34 -10.90 1.88
N LEU A 11 -1.22 -11.39 1.01
CA LEU A 11 -1.53 -10.72 -0.24
C LEU A 11 -2.60 -9.67 0.02
N PHE A 12 -2.31 -8.42 -0.34
CA PHE A 12 -3.28 -7.34 -0.28
C PHE A 12 -3.50 -6.80 -1.69
N ASP A 13 -4.70 -7.00 -2.21
CA ASP A 13 -5.08 -6.52 -3.54
C ASP A 13 -5.78 -5.17 -3.43
N PHE A 14 -5.13 -4.15 -3.98
CA PHE A 14 -5.73 -2.84 -4.17
C PHE A 14 -6.35 -2.78 -5.56
N VAL A 15 -7.59 -2.31 -5.67
CA VAL A 15 -8.28 -2.08 -6.95
C VAL A 15 -8.64 -0.61 -7.02
N ASN A 16 -8.23 0.07 -8.09
CA ASN A 16 -8.73 1.42 -8.36
C ASN A 16 -10.11 1.31 -9.00
N ASP A 17 -11.16 1.39 -8.19
CA ASP A 17 -12.56 1.36 -8.62
C ASP A 17 -13.09 2.73 -9.09
N THR A 18 -12.23 3.74 -9.10
CA THR A 18 -12.58 5.10 -9.52
C THR A 18 -12.24 5.36 -10.99
N ALA A 19 -12.85 6.40 -11.57
CA ALA A 19 -12.53 6.83 -12.94
C ALA A 19 -11.15 7.52 -13.05
N GLU A 20 -10.65 8.08 -11.95
CA GLU A 20 -9.43 8.88 -11.95
C GLU A 20 -8.19 8.04 -11.60
N PRO A 21 -7.03 8.29 -12.22
CA PRO A 21 -5.80 7.62 -11.85
C PRO A 21 -5.42 7.88 -10.40
N THR A 22 -4.96 6.84 -9.73
CA THR A 22 -4.57 6.89 -8.32
C THR A 22 -3.13 6.44 -8.16
N THR A 23 -2.34 7.19 -7.40
CA THR A 23 -0.94 6.83 -7.12
C THR A 23 -0.83 6.24 -5.71
N ILE A 24 -0.30 5.02 -5.62
CA ILE A 24 0.07 4.38 -4.36
C ILE A 24 1.56 4.53 -4.16
N ARG A 25 1.97 4.91 -2.94
CA ARG A 25 3.38 5.07 -2.57
C ARG A 25 3.65 4.38 -1.25
N VAL A 26 4.74 3.61 -1.18
CA VAL A 26 5.20 3.03 0.08
C VAL A 26 5.90 4.11 0.90
N LEU A 27 5.40 4.37 2.11
CA LEU A 27 6.00 5.28 3.07
C LEU A 27 6.96 4.50 3.95
N ARG A 28 8.26 4.70 3.72
CA ARG A 28 9.31 4.06 4.49
C ARG A 28 9.49 4.79 5.82
N GLN A 29 9.64 4.04 6.91
CA GLN A 29 9.59 4.57 8.29
C GLN A 29 10.82 5.42 8.66
N ASP A 30 11.88 5.36 7.83
CA ASP A 30 13.02 6.25 7.85
C ASP A 30 12.60 7.66 7.40
N ASN A 31 12.38 8.51 8.40
CA ASN A 31 12.57 9.97 8.39
C ASN A 31 11.94 10.81 7.26
N GLY A 32 10.84 10.35 6.65
CA GLY A 32 9.88 11.21 5.96
C GLY A 32 10.35 11.82 4.63
N THR A 33 11.51 11.43 4.11
CA THR A 33 12.05 11.98 2.84
C THR A 33 12.41 10.93 1.79
N ARG A 34 12.36 9.63 2.12
CA ARG A 34 12.54 8.55 1.14
C ARG A 34 11.21 7.93 0.78
N THR A 35 10.64 8.45 -0.29
CA THR A 35 9.50 7.85 -0.96
C THR A 35 9.94 6.47 -1.48
N GLY A 36 9.23 5.43 -1.05
CA GLY A 36 9.46 4.06 -1.51
C GLY A 36 8.97 3.87 -2.94
N ALA A 37 8.75 2.63 -3.34
CA ALA A 37 8.11 2.34 -4.61
C ALA A 37 6.80 3.12 -4.74
N ALA A 38 6.59 3.72 -5.92
CA ALA A 38 5.37 4.43 -6.27
C ALA A 38 4.81 3.79 -7.53
N MET A 39 3.51 3.56 -7.55
CA MET A 39 2.80 2.97 -8.67
C MET A 39 1.56 3.78 -8.98
N LEU A 40 1.38 4.10 -10.26
CA LEU A 40 0.15 4.69 -10.78
C LEU A 40 -0.79 3.54 -11.17
N LEU A 41 -2.03 3.61 -10.71
CA LEU A 41 -3.11 2.71 -11.11
C LEU A 41 -4.17 3.51 -11.86
N HIS A 42 -4.46 3.10 -13.09
CA HIS A 42 -5.60 3.60 -13.84
C HIS A 42 -6.91 2.97 -13.34
N GLY A 43 -8.05 3.57 -13.72
CA GLY A 43 -9.36 3.03 -13.35
C GLY A 43 -9.55 1.61 -13.86
N GLY A 44 -9.94 0.71 -12.96
CA GLY A 44 -10.09 -0.73 -13.22
C GLY A 44 -8.81 -1.55 -13.08
N GLU A 45 -7.65 -0.94 -12.84
CA GLU A 45 -6.41 -1.67 -12.57
C GLU A 45 -6.30 -2.12 -11.12
N ASN A 46 -5.53 -3.18 -10.90
CA ASN A 46 -5.24 -3.72 -9.58
C ASN A 46 -3.73 -3.80 -9.30
N LEU A 47 -3.40 -3.72 -8.02
CA LEU A 47 -2.04 -3.86 -7.49
C LEU A 47 -2.06 -4.85 -6.33
N SER A 48 -1.33 -5.96 -6.50
CA SER A 48 -1.10 -6.93 -5.43
C SER A 48 0.15 -6.57 -4.64
N LEU A 49 0.01 -6.38 -3.34
CA LEU A 49 1.10 -6.15 -2.40
C LEU A 49 1.37 -7.42 -1.60
N VAL A 50 2.64 -7.83 -1.56
CA VAL A 50 3.10 -8.95 -0.72
C VAL A 50 3.63 -8.37 0.60
N LEU A 51 2.90 -8.62 1.68
CA LEU A 51 3.21 -8.09 3.01
C LEU A 51 3.74 -9.20 3.91
N THR A 52 4.77 -8.89 4.70
CA THR A 52 5.26 -9.80 5.74
C THR A 52 4.40 -9.66 6.99
N ALA A 53 3.77 -10.76 7.43
CA ALA A 53 2.96 -10.75 8.65
C ALA A 53 3.78 -10.28 9.86
N GLY A 54 3.16 -9.44 10.70
CA GLY A 54 3.80 -8.87 11.89
C GLY A 54 4.67 -7.63 11.61
N THR A 55 4.83 -7.21 10.35
CA THR A 55 5.53 -5.96 9.99
C THR A 55 4.51 -4.86 9.66
N PRO A 56 4.59 -3.67 10.29
CA PRO A 56 3.73 -2.56 9.92
C PRO A 56 4.19 -1.94 8.59
N TYR A 57 3.24 -1.68 7.70
CA TYR A 57 3.48 -1.00 6.43
C TYR A 57 2.65 0.28 6.39
N LYS A 58 3.24 1.36 5.86
CA LYS A 58 2.53 2.61 5.63
C LYS A 58 2.49 2.92 4.14
N TYR A 59 1.35 3.35 3.66
CA TYR A 59 1.14 3.73 2.26
C TYR A 59 0.49 5.11 2.19
N ALA A 60 0.89 5.89 1.20
CA ALA A 60 0.18 7.10 0.79
C ALA A 60 -0.57 6.81 -0.50
N LEU A 61 -1.85 7.16 -0.50
CA LEU A 61 -2.72 7.16 -1.67
C LEU A 61 -2.90 8.60 -2.11
N VAL A 62 -2.54 8.92 -3.35
CA VAL A 62 -2.74 10.26 -3.92
C VAL A 62 -3.68 10.17 -5.10
N GLN A 63 -4.79 10.90 -5.02
CA GLN A 63 -5.79 10.97 -6.07
C GLN A 63 -6.32 12.40 -6.21
N GLY A 64 -6.24 12.98 -7.41
CA GLY A 64 -6.79 14.31 -7.68
C GLY A 64 -6.26 15.44 -6.78
N GLY A 65 -5.04 15.28 -6.23
CA GLY A 65 -4.45 16.23 -5.27
C GLY A 65 -4.81 16.00 -3.80
N THR A 66 -5.69 15.03 -3.51
CA THR A 66 -5.97 14.56 -2.15
C THR A 66 -4.98 13.45 -1.79
N GLU A 67 -4.38 13.52 -0.60
CA GLU A 67 -3.51 12.48 -0.06
C GLU A 67 -4.19 11.81 1.15
N ALA A 68 -4.24 10.48 1.15
CA ALA A 68 -4.70 9.66 2.26
C ALA A 68 -3.59 8.70 2.72
N ILE A 69 -3.49 8.48 4.03
CA ILE A 69 -2.48 7.58 4.62
C ILE A 69 -3.16 6.30 5.10
N LEU A 70 -2.61 5.16 4.68
CA LEU A 70 -2.99 3.82 5.12
C LEU A 70 -1.86 3.28 6.02
N SER A 71 -2.18 2.85 7.24
CA SER A 71 -1.21 2.37 8.24
C SER A 71 -1.76 1.26 9.10
#